data_AF-A0A936PLG3-F1
#
_entry.id   AF-A0A936PLG3-F1
#
_cell.length_a   1.000
_cell.length_b   1.000
_cell.length_c   1.000
_cell.angle_alpha   90.00
_cell.angle_beta   90.00
_cell.angle_gamma   90.00
#
_symmetry.space_group_name_H-M   'P 1'
#
loop_
_entity.id
_entity.type
_entity.pdbx_description
1 polymer ?
#
loop_
_entity_poly.entity_id
_entity_poly.type
_entity_poly.pdbx_seq_one_letter_code
_entity_poly.pdbx_strand_id
1 'polypeptide(L)'
;MITLVKENGIQQLSAYHWPEYMQKNAVTIHDDIPCILVNNSVYPYSLYISSLKHIGYANLNNRILITTEALNHAFKFHQSFDQLRLELKNHPVTGLKSKEIALLAYFYLNPLPHSLSLITRWFIDAGLEIIRASELARAAYTARTNREESELWFINADICCNTGAGDLVTESNHSITPLNLGDVLNLLQTSTDVAFSYDTLDQPIHNTVNSTLQINMERIDECGFLVEDHSIVIAGLAITVTEFAGISETRWPVFQRLMIDSIPLYLRDFYSTGRLVSEKPDILLTLKQEHSCEIDLISIGQDGKILNNCLETWLLKAGGPDKRVEIPIYLQIRKS
;
A
#
# COMPACT_ATOMS: atom_id res chain seq x y z
N MET A 1 15.88 11.25 -4.97
CA MET A 1 15.26 12.42 -5.66
C MET A 1 13.83 12.03 -6.00
N ILE A 2 12.85 12.91 -5.79
CA ILE A 2 11.42 12.63 -6.02
C ILE A 2 11.02 13.27 -7.36
N THR A 3 10.28 12.53 -8.18
CA THR A 3 9.62 13.07 -9.37
C THR A 3 8.18 13.44 -9.01
N LEU A 4 7.81 14.70 -9.18
CA LEU A 4 6.44 15.19 -9.05
C LEU A 4 5.86 15.54 -10.40
N VAL A 5 4.66 15.02 -10.67
CA VAL A 5 3.87 15.40 -11.85
C VAL A 5 2.83 16.43 -11.42
N LYS A 6 2.92 17.63 -12.00
CA LYS A 6 2.01 18.76 -11.80
C LYS A 6 1.25 19.05 -13.08
N GLU A 7 0.18 19.85 -12.97
CA GLU A 7 -0.60 20.34 -14.13
C GLU A 7 0.30 20.95 -15.21
N ASN A 8 1.32 21.72 -14.81
CA ASN A 8 2.22 22.44 -15.72
C ASN A 8 3.53 21.69 -16.04
N GLY A 9 3.60 20.38 -15.76
CA GLY A 9 4.74 19.53 -16.09
C GLY A 9 5.40 18.84 -14.90
N ILE A 10 6.62 18.36 -15.11
CA ILE A 10 7.37 17.54 -14.15
C ILE A 10 8.33 18.42 -13.34
N GLN A 11 8.35 18.24 -12.02
CA GLN A 11 9.32 18.85 -11.11
C GLN A 11 10.08 17.76 -10.37
N GLN A 12 11.41 17.89 -10.26
CA GLN A 12 12.20 17.05 -9.37
C GLN A 12 12.51 17.77 -8.05
N LEU A 13 12.34 17.07 -6.93
CA LEU A 13 12.64 17.56 -5.59
C LEU A 13 13.63 16.64 -4.88
N SER A 14 14.61 17.21 -4.19
CA SER A 14 15.49 16.45 -3.30
C SER A 14 14.87 16.30 -1.91
N ALA A 15 15.39 15.36 -1.11
CA ALA A 15 15.01 15.17 0.30
C ALA A 15 15.04 16.46 1.10
N TYR A 16 16.06 17.27 0.87
CA TYR A 16 16.28 18.53 1.57
C TYR A 16 15.16 19.56 1.33
N HIS A 17 14.59 19.59 0.13
CA HIS A 17 13.54 20.55 -0.24
C HIS A 17 12.12 20.02 0.04
N TRP A 18 11.98 18.75 0.43
CA TRP A 18 10.68 18.14 0.71
C TRP A 18 9.93 18.83 1.86
N PRO A 19 10.54 19.11 3.04
CA PRO A 19 9.83 19.78 4.14
C PRO A 19 9.32 21.18 3.76
N GLU A 20 10.13 21.95 3.01
CA GLU A 20 9.74 23.30 2.56
C GLU A 20 8.58 23.22 1.54
N TYR A 21 8.66 22.28 0.60
CA TYR A 21 7.57 22.01 -0.33
C TYR A 21 6.28 21.66 0.41
N MET A 22 6.39 20.78 1.41
CA MET A 22 5.26 20.40 2.26
C MET A 22 4.70 21.59 3.01
N GLN A 23 5.52 22.42 3.64
CA GLN A 23 5.05 23.60 4.37
C GLN A 23 4.34 24.59 3.45
N LYS A 24 4.82 24.79 2.22
CA LYS A 24 4.21 25.71 1.25
C LYS A 24 2.88 25.21 0.70
N ASN A 25 2.76 23.92 0.44
CA ASN A 25 1.59 23.35 -0.25
C ASN A 25 0.56 22.73 0.73
N ALA A 26 0.97 22.27 1.91
CA ALA A 26 0.06 21.66 2.90
C ALA A 26 -0.92 22.67 3.51
N VAL A 27 -0.60 23.97 3.49
CA VAL A 27 -1.47 25.05 4.01
C VAL A 27 -2.62 25.38 3.05
N THR A 28 -2.40 25.19 1.73
CA THR A 28 -3.43 25.42 0.70
C THR A 28 -4.25 24.17 0.38
N ILE A 29 -3.74 22.98 0.72
CA ILE A 29 -4.46 21.71 0.54
C ILE A 29 -5.36 21.50 1.76
N HIS A 30 -6.58 22.05 1.69
CA HIS A 30 -7.67 21.63 2.56
C HIS A 30 -7.98 20.14 2.30
N ASP A 31 -8.13 19.39 3.38
CA ASP A 31 -8.63 18.01 3.44
C ASP A 31 -7.74 16.90 2.86
N ASP A 32 -8.06 15.66 3.24
CA ASP A 32 -7.46 14.36 2.93
C ASP A 32 -7.48 14.00 1.44
N ILE A 33 -7.10 14.96 0.58
CA ILE A 33 -7.20 14.84 -0.85
C ILE A 33 -6.13 13.86 -1.35
N PRO A 34 -6.52 12.84 -2.12
CA PRO A 34 -5.59 11.80 -2.49
C PRO A 34 -4.68 12.24 -3.64
N CYS A 35 -3.38 12.05 -3.45
CA CYS A 35 -2.40 11.98 -4.51
C CYS A 35 -2.19 10.50 -4.88
N ILE A 36 -1.78 10.24 -6.12
CA ILE A 36 -1.42 8.88 -6.55
C ILE A 36 0.09 8.78 -6.59
N LEU A 37 0.61 7.75 -5.93
CA LEU A 37 2.00 7.35 -6.00
C LEU A 37 2.14 6.17 -6.96
N VAL A 38 3.08 6.31 -7.88
CA VAL A 38 3.39 5.27 -8.87
C VAL A 38 4.76 4.71 -8.54
N ASN A 39 4.83 3.40 -8.30
CA ASN A 39 6.09 2.68 -8.22
C ASN A 39 6.33 1.94 -9.54
N ASN A 40 7.26 2.46 -10.34
CA ASN A 40 7.64 1.88 -11.64
C ASN A 40 8.84 0.93 -11.56
N SER A 41 9.38 0.70 -10.36
CA SER A 41 10.51 -0.22 -10.17
C SER A 41 10.09 -1.70 -10.19
N VAL A 42 8.78 -1.97 -10.19
CA VAL A 42 8.19 -3.30 -10.19
C VAL A 42 7.32 -3.45 -11.44
N TYR A 43 7.29 -4.64 -12.05
CA TYR A 43 6.40 -4.94 -13.17
C TYR A 43 5.34 -5.97 -12.75
N PRO A 44 4.03 -5.70 -12.93
CA PRO A 44 3.46 -4.42 -13.36
C PRO A 44 3.71 -3.32 -12.30
N TYR A 45 3.66 -2.04 -12.72
CA TYR A 45 3.82 -0.92 -11.79
C TYR A 45 2.80 -1.01 -10.65
N SER A 46 3.13 -0.52 -9.47
CA SER A 46 2.21 -0.48 -8.33
C SER A 46 1.67 0.94 -8.14
N LEU A 47 0.37 1.06 -7.86
CA LEU A 47 -0.27 2.33 -7.53
C LEU A 47 -0.66 2.33 -6.07
N TYR A 48 -0.43 3.48 -5.43
CA TYR A 48 -0.84 3.73 -4.07
C TYR A 48 -1.57 5.07 -4.01
N ILE A 49 -2.53 5.19 -3.11
CA ILE A 49 -3.26 6.42 -2.88
C ILE A 49 -3.06 6.90 -1.44
N SER A 50 -2.68 8.16 -1.26
CA SER A 50 -2.51 8.75 0.08
C SER A 50 -2.69 10.26 0.06
N SER A 51 -2.76 10.86 1.24
CA SER A 51 -2.77 12.31 1.42
C SER A 51 -1.35 12.84 1.45
N LEU A 52 -1.10 13.95 0.74
CA LEU A 52 0.22 14.59 0.72
C LEU A 52 0.78 14.84 2.14
N LYS A 53 -0.10 15.20 3.09
CA LYS A 53 0.24 15.48 4.49
C LYS A 53 0.79 14.28 5.26
N HIS A 54 0.49 13.06 4.80
CA HIS A 54 0.82 11.82 5.48
C HIS A 54 1.89 10.99 4.77
N ILE A 55 2.38 11.46 3.62
CA ILE A 55 3.46 10.79 2.89
C ILE A 55 4.82 11.29 3.41
N GLY A 56 5.51 10.45 4.19
CA GLY A 56 6.90 10.67 4.57
C GLY A 56 7.84 10.58 3.35
N TYR A 57 8.98 11.28 3.37
CA TYR A 57 9.95 11.26 2.25
C TYR A 57 10.40 9.85 1.86
N ALA A 58 10.57 8.96 2.85
CA ALA A 58 10.97 7.57 2.61
C ALA A 58 9.98 6.83 1.71
N ASN A 59 8.67 7.12 1.82
CA ASN A 59 7.62 6.55 0.98
C ASN A 59 7.71 7.02 -0.48
N LEU A 60 8.46 8.08 -0.77
CA LEU A 60 8.61 8.68 -2.10
C LEU A 60 9.86 8.20 -2.82
N ASN A 61 10.75 7.45 -2.15
CA ASN A 61 11.97 7.00 -2.77
C ASN A 61 11.64 6.03 -3.92
N ASN A 62 12.18 6.31 -5.11
CA ASN A 62 11.90 5.59 -6.36
C ASN A 62 10.41 5.57 -6.79
N ARG A 63 9.58 6.46 -6.24
CA ARG A 63 8.17 6.60 -6.63
C ARG A 63 7.92 7.95 -7.29
N ILE A 64 6.91 7.99 -8.14
CA ILE A 64 6.45 9.20 -8.82
C ILE A 64 5.16 9.66 -8.14
N LEU A 65 5.13 10.92 -7.72
CA LEU A 65 3.96 11.51 -7.08
C LEU A 65 3.16 12.30 -8.12
N ILE A 66 1.95 11.83 -8.42
CA ILE A 66 0.99 12.57 -9.25
C ILE A 66 0.12 13.41 -8.33
N THR A 67 0.26 14.73 -8.46
CA THR A 67 -0.51 15.70 -7.68
C THR A 67 -1.99 15.68 -8.06
N THR A 68 -2.85 16.14 -7.15
CA THR A 68 -4.28 16.22 -7.41
C THR A 68 -4.60 17.15 -8.59
N GLU A 69 -3.88 18.26 -8.75
CA GLU A 69 -4.03 19.18 -9.89
C GLU A 69 -3.73 18.47 -11.22
N ALA A 70 -2.62 17.71 -11.27
CA ALA A 70 -2.28 16.91 -12.45
C ALA A 70 -3.35 15.85 -12.74
N LEU A 71 -3.86 15.16 -11.71
CA LEU A 71 -4.94 14.19 -11.87
C LEU A 71 -6.22 14.83 -12.40
N ASN A 72 -6.62 16.00 -11.85
CA ASN A 72 -7.79 16.73 -12.32
C ASN A 72 -7.65 17.16 -13.78
N HIS A 73 -6.46 17.65 -14.17
CA HIS A 73 -6.17 18.04 -15.54
C HIS A 73 -6.20 16.82 -16.47
N ALA A 74 -5.50 15.75 -16.13
CA ALA A 74 -5.46 14.52 -16.93
C ALA A 74 -6.86 13.89 -17.07
N PHE A 75 -7.62 13.81 -15.99
CA PHE A 75 -8.99 13.29 -16.01
C PHE A 75 -9.92 14.09 -16.93
N LYS A 76 -9.68 15.38 -17.13
CA LYS A 76 -10.49 16.23 -18.02
C LYS A 76 -10.09 16.12 -19.48
N PHE A 77 -8.79 16.06 -19.76
CA PHE A 77 -8.27 16.32 -21.11
C PHE A 77 -7.52 15.14 -21.73
N HIS A 78 -7.03 14.21 -20.93
CA HIS A 78 -6.19 13.13 -21.41
C HIS A 78 -7.02 11.96 -21.93
N GLN A 79 -6.72 11.46 -23.14
CA GLN A 79 -7.48 10.41 -23.82
C GLN A 79 -7.54 9.09 -23.05
N SER A 80 -6.52 8.74 -22.25
CA SER A 80 -6.55 7.52 -21.43
C SER A 80 -7.70 7.46 -20.43
N PHE A 81 -8.38 8.58 -20.13
CA PHE A 81 -9.55 8.62 -19.27
C PHE A 81 -10.88 8.69 -20.06
N ASP A 82 -10.86 8.58 -21.39
CA ASP A 82 -12.07 8.65 -22.22
C ASP A 82 -13.08 7.58 -21.83
N GLN A 83 -12.64 6.33 -21.68
CA GLN A 83 -13.55 5.25 -21.29
C GLN A 83 -14.24 5.53 -19.94
N LEU A 84 -13.50 6.07 -18.98
CA LEU A 84 -14.06 6.46 -17.69
C LEU A 84 -15.04 7.64 -17.80
N ARG A 85 -14.72 8.65 -18.62
CA ARG A 85 -15.65 9.75 -18.91
C ARG A 85 -16.92 9.27 -19.62
N LEU A 86 -16.81 8.26 -20.49
CA LEU A 86 -17.95 7.67 -21.18
C LEU A 86 -18.92 6.97 -20.20
N GLU A 87 -18.40 6.27 -19.19
CA GLU A 87 -19.23 5.67 -18.13
C GLU A 87 -19.87 6.75 -17.22
N LEU A 88 -19.20 7.90 -17.08
CA LEU A 88 -19.66 9.03 -16.28
C LEU A 88 -20.54 10.02 -17.04
N LYS A 89 -21.06 9.71 -18.24
CA LYS A 89 -21.86 10.64 -19.07
C LYS A 89 -23.02 11.33 -18.34
N ASN A 90 -23.59 10.69 -17.30
CA ASN A 90 -24.68 11.23 -16.48
C ASN A 90 -24.20 12.12 -15.33
N HIS A 91 -22.89 12.16 -15.06
CA HIS A 91 -22.23 12.98 -14.05
C HIS A 91 -21.23 13.90 -14.75
N PRO A 92 -21.61 15.14 -15.10
CA PRO A 92 -20.68 16.04 -15.77
C PRO A 92 -19.41 16.20 -14.94
N VAL A 93 -18.25 16.14 -15.60
CA VAL A 93 -16.91 16.21 -14.97
C VAL A 93 -16.78 17.46 -14.09
N THR A 94 -17.51 18.54 -14.41
CA THR A 94 -17.57 19.79 -13.64
C THR A 94 -18.25 19.64 -12.27
N GLY A 95 -19.00 18.57 -12.03
CA GLY A 95 -19.68 18.27 -10.75
C GLY A 95 -18.93 17.30 -9.84
N LEU A 96 -17.76 16.81 -10.26
CA LEU A 96 -16.91 15.92 -9.47
C LEU A 96 -15.94 16.70 -8.60
N LYS A 97 -15.83 16.29 -7.33
CA LYS A 97 -14.86 16.83 -6.38
C LYS A 97 -13.49 16.20 -6.63
N SER A 98 -12.40 16.91 -6.29
CA SER A 98 -11.04 16.41 -6.50
C SER A 98 -10.75 15.06 -5.85
N LYS A 99 -11.31 14.81 -4.65
CA LYS A 99 -11.22 13.50 -3.97
C LYS A 99 -11.88 12.36 -4.78
N GLU A 100 -12.99 12.67 -5.46
CA GLU A 100 -13.72 11.69 -6.27
C GLU A 100 -12.92 11.36 -7.53
N ILE A 101 -12.34 12.38 -8.17
CA ILE A 101 -11.48 12.22 -9.34
C ILE A 101 -10.24 11.38 -9.00
N ALA A 102 -9.61 11.62 -7.85
CA ALA A 102 -8.45 10.85 -7.44
C ALA A 102 -8.78 9.37 -7.17
N LEU A 103 -9.90 9.07 -6.51
CA LEU A 103 -10.36 7.68 -6.30
C LEU A 103 -10.76 7.01 -7.62
N LEU A 104 -11.52 7.70 -8.47
CA LEU A 104 -11.89 7.24 -9.81
C LEU A 104 -10.63 6.90 -10.62
N ALA A 105 -9.65 7.81 -10.65
CA ALA A 105 -8.39 7.61 -11.34
C ALA A 105 -7.59 6.45 -10.74
N TYR A 106 -7.49 6.36 -9.42
CA TYR A 106 -6.78 5.27 -8.75
C TYR A 106 -7.37 3.90 -9.13
N PHE A 107 -8.67 3.68 -8.94
CA PHE A 107 -9.28 2.38 -9.22
C PHE A 107 -9.30 2.02 -10.71
N TYR A 108 -9.47 3.04 -11.56
CA TYR A 108 -9.40 2.86 -13.01
C TYR A 108 -7.99 2.51 -13.48
N LEU A 109 -6.96 3.19 -12.93
CA LEU A 109 -5.58 3.01 -13.35
C LEU A 109 -4.93 1.75 -12.77
N ASN A 110 -5.26 1.37 -11.53
CA ASN A 110 -4.62 0.27 -10.80
C ASN A 110 -4.65 -1.03 -11.61
N PRO A 111 -3.54 -1.77 -11.76
CA PRO A 111 -3.51 -3.04 -12.48
C PRO A 111 -4.15 -4.20 -11.72
N LEU A 112 -4.28 -4.15 -10.40
CA LEU A 112 -4.88 -5.20 -9.57
C LEU A 112 -6.41 -5.05 -9.47
N PRO A 113 -7.22 -6.08 -9.81
CA PRO A 113 -8.67 -5.95 -9.85
C PRO A 113 -9.24 -5.82 -8.44
N HIS A 114 -10.06 -4.80 -8.22
CA HIS A 114 -10.79 -4.58 -6.97
C HIS A 114 -12.28 -4.88 -7.19
N SER A 115 -12.94 -5.46 -6.18
CA SER A 115 -14.37 -5.72 -6.23
C SER A 115 -15.16 -4.41 -6.22
N LEU A 116 -16.34 -4.41 -6.84
CA LEU A 116 -17.22 -3.24 -6.87
C LEU A 116 -17.58 -2.76 -5.45
N SER A 117 -17.76 -3.69 -4.52
CA SER A 117 -18.11 -3.42 -3.13
C SER A 117 -16.95 -2.80 -2.34
N LEU A 118 -15.71 -3.24 -2.55
CA LEU A 118 -14.53 -2.59 -1.99
C LEU A 118 -14.39 -1.16 -2.52
N ILE A 119 -14.50 -0.96 -3.84
CA ILE A 119 -14.45 0.37 -4.47
C ILE A 119 -15.55 1.28 -3.88
N THR A 120 -16.78 0.77 -3.77
CA THR A 120 -17.91 1.51 -3.18
C THR A 120 -17.61 1.93 -1.74
N ARG A 121 -17.03 1.03 -0.95
CA ARG A 121 -16.69 1.33 0.45
C ARG A 121 -15.67 2.44 0.56
N TRP A 122 -14.67 2.48 -0.32
CA TRP A 122 -13.69 3.57 -0.36
C TRP A 122 -14.31 4.93 -0.63
N PHE A 123 -15.29 5.02 -1.55
CA PHE A 123 -16.02 6.26 -1.77
C PHE A 123 -16.86 6.66 -0.55
N ILE A 124 -17.52 5.70 0.12
CA ILE A 124 -18.29 5.95 1.35
C ILE A 124 -17.36 6.47 2.46
N ASP A 125 -16.22 5.83 2.67
CA ASP A 125 -15.24 6.21 3.69
C ASP A 125 -14.59 7.57 3.38
N ALA A 126 -14.54 7.96 2.09
CA ALA A 126 -14.19 9.31 1.67
C ALA A 126 -15.32 10.34 1.91
N GLY A 127 -16.44 9.94 2.52
CA GLY A 127 -17.57 10.80 2.89
C GLY A 127 -18.59 11.04 1.77
N LEU A 128 -18.77 10.08 0.85
CA LEU A 128 -19.86 10.10 -0.12
C LEU A 128 -21.07 9.32 0.40
N GLU A 129 -22.27 9.75 -0.02
CA GLU A 129 -23.49 8.97 0.19
C GLU A 129 -23.45 7.68 -0.62
N ILE A 130 -24.09 6.63 -0.09
CA ILE A 130 -24.06 5.27 -0.64
C ILE A 130 -24.47 5.22 -2.12
N ILE A 131 -25.49 5.99 -2.53
CA ILE A 131 -26.00 5.99 -3.91
C ILE A 131 -24.91 6.53 -4.85
N ARG A 132 -24.39 7.74 -4.58
CA ARG A 132 -23.32 8.36 -5.37
C ARG A 132 -22.04 7.52 -5.36
N ALA A 133 -21.68 6.96 -4.20
CA ALA A 133 -20.52 6.07 -4.08
C ALA A 133 -20.65 4.84 -4.99
N SER A 134 -21.84 4.20 -5.01
CA SER A 134 -22.11 3.03 -5.84
C SER A 134 -22.09 3.35 -7.33
N GLU A 135 -22.61 4.53 -7.73
CA GLU A 135 -22.58 5.01 -9.11
C GLU A 135 -21.14 5.23 -9.61
N LEU A 136 -20.33 5.95 -8.85
CA LEU A 136 -18.93 6.21 -9.19
C LEU A 136 -18.09 4.93 -9.19
N ALA A 137 -18.32 4.04 -8.22
CA ALA A 137 -17.65 2.75 -8.15
C ALA A 137 -17.95 1.88 -9.37
N ARG A 138 -19.21 1.86 -9.82
CA ARG A 138 -19.62 1.12 -11.02
C ARG A 138 -18.95 1.70 -12.26
N ALA A 139 -18.92 3.02 -12.40
CA ALA A 139 -18.25 3.67 -13.53
C ALA A 139 -16.76 3.30 -13.58
N ALA A 140 -16.03 3.38 -12.46
CA ALA A 140 -14.63 2.99 -12.39
C ALA A 140 -14.42 1.50 -12.73
N TYR A 141 -15.24 0.63 -12.14
CA TYR A 141 -15.18 -0.82 -12.37
C TYR A 141 -15.42 -1.17 -13.85
N THR A 142 -16.51 -0.68 -14.44
CA THR A 142 -16.87 -0.94 -15.83
C THR A 142 -15.90 -0.33 -16.82
N ALA A 143 -15.46 0.92 -16.57
CA ALA A 143 -14.50 1.57 -17.45
C ALA A 143 -13.18 0.80 -17.50
N ARG A 144 -12.72 0.31 -16.34
CA ARG A 144 -11.50 -0.48 -16.24
C ARG A 144 -11.60 -1.81 -16.98
N THR A 145 -12.72 -2.53 -16.85
CA THR A 145 -12.90 -3.81 -17.56
C THR A 145 -12.94 -3.64 -19.08
N ASN A 146 -13.33 -2.46 -19.55
CA ASN A 146 -13.41 -2.11 -20.96
C ASN A 146 -12.17 -1.35 -21.47
N ARG A 147 -11.19 -1.07 -20.60
CA ARG A 147 -9.98 -0.31 -20.92
C ARG A 147 -9.05 -1.17 -21.78
N GLU A 148 -8.53 -0.61 -22.87
CA GLU A 148 -7.52 -1.30 -23.66
C GLU A 148 -6.16 -1.27 -22.93
N GLU A 149 -5.42 -2.39 -22.92
CA GLU A 149 -4.10 -2.46 -22.23
C GLU A 149 -3.09 -1.43 -22.79
N SER A 150 -3.25 -1.03 -24.06
CA SER A 150 -2.49 0.02 -24.74
C SER A 150 -2.66 1.41 -24.11
N GLU A 151 -3.75 1.65 -23.37
CA GLU A 151 -4.10 2.94 -22.75
C GLU A 151 -3.29 3.26 -21.48
N LEU A 152 -2.51 2.28 -20.97
CA LEU A 152 -1.57 2.43 -19.86
C LEU A 152 -0.37 3.34 -20.16
N TRP A 153 -0.25 3.82 -21.39
CA TRP A 153 0.78 4.75 -21.83
C TRP A 153 0.81 6.07 -21.01
N PHE A 154 -0.30 6.51 -20.40
CA PHE A 154 -0.29 7.68 -19.49
C PHE A 154 0.72 7.50 -18.34
N ILE A 155 0.86 6.27 -17.83
CA ILE A 155 1.81 5.94 -16.77
C ILE A 155 3.21 5.68 -17.36
N ASN A 156 3.28 5.07 -18.55
CA ASN A 156 4.54 4.60 -19.13
C ASN A 156 5.28 5.61 -20.04
N ALA A 157 4.60 6.53 -20.73
CA ALA A 157 5.18 7.36 -21.78
C ALA A 157 5.30 8.85 -21.39
N ASP A 158 4.29 9.42 -20.70
CA ASP A 158 4.33 10.84 -20.31
C ASP A 158 5.06 11.08 -18.97
N ILE A 159 5.13 10.05 -18.13
CA ILE A 159 5.68 10.15 -16.77
C ILE A 159 7.09 9.55 -16.65
N CYS A 160 7.39 8.46 -17.39
CA CYS A 160 8.67 7.73 -17.26
C CYS A 160 9.76 8.14 -18.27
N CYS A 161 9.40 8.62 -19.47
CA CYS A 161 10.40 8.84 -20.54
C CYS A 161 11.25 10.10 -20.38
N ASN A 162 10.95 10.98 -19.41
CA ASN A 162 11.70 12.22 -19.17
C ASN A 162 12.46 12.25 -17.82
N THR A 163 12.33 11.23 -16.99
CA THR A 163 13.12 11.12 -15.75
C THR A 163 14.37 10.31 -16.04
N GLY A 164 15.42 10.99 -16.50
CA GLY A 164 16.75 10.40 -16.55
C GLY A 164 17.07 9.75 -15.21
N ALA A 165 17.69 8.57 -15.26
CA ALA A 165 18.21 7.85 -14.11
C ALA A 165 19.18 8.76 -13.34
N GLY A 166 18.63 9.49 -12.37
CA GLY A 166 19.40 10.29 -11.43
C GLY A 166 19.98 9.33 -10.41
N ASP A 167 21.30 9.23 -10.39
CA ASP A 167 22.06 8.42 -9.46
C ASP A 167 21.51 8.51 -8.03
N LEU A 168 21.31 7.32 -7.46
CA LEU A 168 20.84 7.07 -6.12
C LEU A 168 21.56 7.97 -5.12
N VAL A 169 20.80 8.87 -4.48
CA VAL A 169 21.26 9.52 -3.26
C VAL A 169 21.43 8.41 -2.23
N THR A 170 22.67 8.23 -1.79
CA THR A 170 23.08 7.37 -0.68
C THR A 170 22.10 7.51 0.49
N GLU A 171 21.29 6.49 0.70
CA GLU A 171 20.59 6.31 1.97
C GLU A 171 21.64 6.25 3.09
N SER A 172 21.34 6.90 4.21
CA SER A 172 22.11 6.81 5.45
C SER A 172 22.50 5.36 5.74
N ASN A 173 23.75 5.14 6.16
CA ASN A 173 24.44 3.86 6.41
C ASN A 173 23.76 2.86 7.40
N HIS A 174 22.46 2.95 7.65
CA HIS A 174 21.71 2.17 8.64
C HIS A 174 20.47 1.44 8.08
N SER A 175 20.16 1.59 6.80
CA SER A 175 19.08 0.86 6.12
C SER A 175 19.68 0.03 4.99
N ILE A 176 19.49 -1.30 5.03
CA ILE A 176 19.86 -2.20 3.93
C ILE A 176 18.57 -2.65 3.25
N THR A 177 18.55 -2.59 1.92
CA THR A 177 17.47 -3.16 1.10
C THR A 177 17.94 -4.50 0.53
N PRO A 178 17.66 -5.63 1.19
CA PRO A 178 17.88 -6.95 0.62
C PRO A 178 16.99 -7.18 -0.61
N LEU A 179 17.45 -7.99 -1.56
CA LEU A 179 16.73 -8.29 -2.80
C LEU A 179 15.87 -9.56 -2.67
N ASN A 180 16.19 -10.43 -1.72
CA ASN A 180 15.51 -11.71 -1.49
C ASN A 180 15.67 -12.16 -0.03
N LEU A 181 14.96 -13.22 0.38
CA LEU A 181 15.05 -13.75 1.74
C LEU A 181 16.43 -14.34 2.09
N GLY A 182 17.17 -14.85 1.10
CA GLY A 182 18.53 -15.35 1.31
C GLY A 182 19.49 -14.25 1.77
N ASP A 183 19.39 -13.06 1.19
CA ASP A 183 20.17 -11.89 1.62
C ASP A 183 19.86 -11.51 3.07
N VAL A 184 18.57 -11.56 3.46
CA VAL A 184 18.14 -11.32 4.84
C VAL A 184 18.76 -12.33 5.79
N LEU A 185 18.70 -13.64 5.45
CA LEU A 185 19.28 -14.69 6.29
C LEU A 185 20.79 -14.53 6.47
N ASN A 186 21.51 -14.17 5.42
CA ASN A 186 22.95 -13.89 5.50
C ASN A 186 23.25 -12.69 6.42
N LEU A 187 22.41 -11.65 6.40
CA LEU A 187 22.54 -10.51 7.31
C LEU A 187 22.30 -10.92 8.76
N LEU A 188 21.33 -11.80 9.03
CA LEU A 188 21.05 -12.28 10.40
C LEU A 188 22.14 -13.19 10.97
N GLN A 189 22.96 -13.80 10.12
CA GLN A 189 24.14 -14.54 10.59
C GLN A 189 25.26 -13.62 11.07
N THR A 190 25.27 -12.36 10.63
CA THR A 190 26.34 -11.40 10.88
C THR A 190 25.93 -10.26 11.83
N SER A 191 24.64 -10.05 12.04
CA SER A 191 24.08 -9.04 12.95
C SER A 191 23.16 -9.67 14.00
N THR A 192 23.34 -9.30 15.27
CA THR A 192 22.51 -9.78 16.38
C THR A 192 21.33 -8.87 16.71
N ASP A 193 21.24 -7.68 16.11
CA ASP A 193 20.22 -6.69 16.41
C ASP A 193 19.61 -6.14 15.12
N VAL A 194 18.56 -6.81 14.65
CA VAL A 194 17.86 -6.51 13.39
C VAL A 194 16.37 -6.35 13.66
N ALA A 195 15.79 -5.28 13.13
CA ALA A 195 14.36 -5.01 13.14
C ALA A 195 13.79 -5.12 11.73
N PHE A 196 12.57 -5.65 11.61
CA PHE A 196 11.87 -5.77 10.33
C PHE A 196 10.76 -4.71 10.21
N SER A 197 10.62 -4.14 9.02
CA SER A 197 9.43 -3.40 8.60
C SER A 197 8.81 -4.07 7.38
N TYR A 198 7.50 -3.98 7.23
CA TYR A 198 6.77 -4.59 6.12
C TYR A 198 6.08 -3.56 5.22
N ASP A 199 6.24 -2.29 5.56
CA ASP A 199 5.74 -1.14 4.82
C ASP A 199 6.70 0.03 4.94
N THR A 200 6.43 1.07 4.15
CA THR A 200 7.17 2.34 4.16
C THR A 200 6.57 3.37 5.10
N LEU A 201 5.51 3.05 5.85
CA LEU A 201 4.92 3.99 6.81
C LEU A 201 5.90 4.27 7.94
N ASP A 202 5.90 5.51 8.42
CA ASP A 202 6.76 5.93 9.53
C ASP A 202 6.58 4.92 10.68
N GLN A 203 7.66 4.22 11.04
CA GLN A 203 7.68 3.57 12.33
C GLN A 203 7.72 4.70 13.36
N PRO A 204 6.93 4.63 14.45
CA PRO A 204 7.21 5.51 15.57
C PRO A 204 8.69 5.34 15.87
N ILE A 205 9.45 6.43 15.74
CA ILE A 205 10.83 6.53 16.18
C ILE A 205 10.74 6.40 17.70
N HIS A 206 10.53 5.19 18.19
CA HIS A 206 10.65 4.86 19.58
C HIS A 206 12.13 4.89 19.87
N ASN A 207 12.70 6.09 20.00
CA ASN A 207 13.93 6.43 20.72
C ASN A 207 14.91 5.27 20.95
N THR A 208 15.26 4.50 19.91
CA THR A 208 16.33 3.51 20.00
C THR A 208 17.60 4.25 19.67
N VAL A 209 18.05 4.96 20.69
CA VAL A 209 19.47 5.11 20.93
C VAL A 209 20.04 3.69 20.92
N ASN A 210 20.68 3.31 19.80
CA ASN A 210 21.66 2.21 19.58
C ASN A 210 21.36 1.33 18.36
N SER A 211 22.33 1.24 17.45
CA SER A 211 22.80 0.10 16.63
C SER A 211 21.86 -0.88 15.90
N THR A 212 20.53 -0.85 16.05
CA THR A 212 19.65 -1.83 15.41
C THR A 212 19.58 -1.60 13.90
N LEU A 213 19.93 -2.60 13.10
CA LEU A 213 19.80 -2.57 11.65
C LEU A 213 18.32 -2.77 11.28
N GLN A 214 17.73 -1.85 10.51
CA GLN A 214 16.36 -2.03 10.02
C GLN A 214 16.36 -2.60 8.61
N ILE A 215 15.56 -3.65 8.40
CA ILE A 215 15.35 -4.29 7.10
C ILE A 215 13.89 -4.09 6.67
N ASN A 216 13.69 -3.47 5.50
CA ASN A 216 12.37 -3.35 4.90
C ASN A 216 12.07 -4.54 3.98
N MET A 217 11.07 -5.35 4.38
CA MET A 217 10.62 -6.55 3.71
C MET A 217 9.65 -6.28 2.56
N GLU A 218 9.14 -5.04 2.38
CA GLU A 218 8.22 -4.68 1.30
C GLU A 218 8.79 -4.97 -0.10
N ARG A 219 10.12 -4.88 -0.24
CA ARG A 219 10.84 -5.03 -1.51
C ARG A 219 11.24 -6.48 -1.83
N ILE A 220 10.89 -7.42 -0.95
CA ILE A 220 11.15 -8.84 -1.13
C ILE A 220 9.88 -9.49 -1.65
N ASP A 221 9.90 -9.95 -2.90
CA ASP A 221 8.73 -10.55 -3.57
C ASP A 221 8.16 -11.73 -2.76
N GLU A 222 9.03 -12.52 -2.12
CA GLU A 222 8.62 -13.63 -1.27
C GLU A 222 7.79 -13.20 -0.06
N CYS A 223 7.80 -11.93 0.35
CA CYS A 223 6.98 -11.42 1.46
C CYS A 223 5.66 -10.79 1.01
N GLY A 224 5.49 -10.57 -0.31
CA GLY A 224 4.40 -9.80 -0.89
C GLY A 224 3.36 -10.61 -1.67
N PHE A 225 3.30 -11.94 -1.49
CA PHE A 225 2.32 -12.76 -2.19
C PHE A 225 1.06 -13.04 -1.35
N LEU A 226 -0.03 -13.32 -2.06
CA LEU A 226 -1.32 -13.71 -1.51
C LEU A 226 -1.80 -14.97 -2.23
N VAL A 227 -2.06 -16.04 -1.48
CA VAL A 227 -2.55 -17.32 -2.00
C VAL A 227 -3.84 -17.69 -1.30
N GLU A 228 -4.87 -18.00 -2.07
CA GLU A 228 -6.10 -18.62 -1.58
C GLU A 228 -6.24 -20.01 -2.20
N ASP A 229 -6.31 -21.03 -1.35
CA ASP A 229 -6.59 -22.41 -1.74
C ASP A 229 -7.66 -22.99 -0.82
N HIS A 230 -8.92 -23.02 -1.30
CA HIS A 230 -10.10 -23.62 -0.67
C HIS A 230 -10.22 -23.42 0.86
N SER A 231 -9.48 -24.17 1.66
CA SER A 231 -9.49 -24.15 3.13
C SER A 231 -8.42 -23.25 3.77
N ILE A 232 -7.45 -22.77 3.00
CA ILE A 232 -6.27 -22.04 3.46
C ILE A 232 -6.15 -20.71 2.72
N VAL A 233 -5.83 -19.66 3.48
CA VAL A 233 -5.36 -18.38 2.95
C VAL A 233 -3.95 -18.15 3.49
N ILE A 234 -3.00 -17.83 2.61
CA ILE A 234 -1.65 -17.42 2.97
C ILE A 234 -1.47 -15.98 2.51
N ALA A 235 -1.22 -15.10 3.46
CA ALA A 235 -0.96 -13.69 3.25
C ALA A 235 0.48 -13.38 3.65
N GLY A 236 1.31 -13.00 2.68
CA GLY A 236 2.62 -12.40 2.95
C GLY A 236 2.48 -11.17 3.83
N LEU A 237 3.43 -10.96 4.74
CA LEU A 237 3.36 -9.86 5.70
C LEU A 237 3.61 -8.49 5.06
N ALA A 238 4.14 -8.43 3.83
CA ALA A 238 4.30 -7.19 3.08
C ALA A 238 3.08 -6.84 2.21
N ILE A 239 2.07 -7.70 2.10
CA ILE A 239 0.86 -7.33 1.35
C ILE A 239 0.10 -6.22 2.08
N THR A 240 -0.55 -5.37 1.31
CA THR A 240 -1.33 -4.25 1.86
C THR A 240 -2.64 -4.75 2.44
N VAL A 241 -3.19 -4.00 3.39
CA VAL A 241 -4.54 -4.25 3.92
C VAL A 241 -5.59 -4.13 2.82
N THR A 242 -5.39 -3.28 1.81
CA THR A 242 -6.28 -3.20 0.64
C THR A 242 -6.34 -4.53 -0.12
N GLU A 243 -5.19 -5.15 -0.38
CA GLU A 243 -5.14 -6.45 -1.05
C GLU A 243 -5.76 -7.55 -0.18
N PHE A 244 -5.46 -7.56 1.11
CA PHE A 244 -6.02 -8.54 2.03
C PHE A 244 -7.54 -8.36 2.23
N ALA A 245 -8.04 -7.13 2.18
CA ALA A 245 -9.46 -6.82 2.20
C ALA A 245 -10.20 -7.40 0.98
N GLY A 246 -9.55 -7.43 -0.18
CA GLY A 246 -10.13 -7.97 -1.41
C GLY A 246 -10.52 -9.45 -1.28
N ILE A 247 -9.66 -10.27 -0.68
CA ILE A 247 -9.94 -11.72 -0.51
C ILE A 247 -10.83 -12.02 0.71
N SER A 248 -10.76 -11.18 1.74
CA SER A 248 -11.53 -11.41 2.97
C SER A 248 -12.98 -10.99 2.83
N GLU A 249 -13.34 -10.16 1.83
CA GLU A 249 -14.69 -9.65 1.66
C GLU A 249 -15.75 -10.74 1.51
N THR A 250 -15.48 -11.78 0.71
CA THR A 250 -16.44 -12.87 0.46
C THR A 250 -16.40 -13.91 1.56
N ARG A 251 -15.20 -14.17 2.11
CA ARG A 251 -14.94 -15.26 3.05
C ARG A 251 -15.25 -14.88 4.50
N TRP A 252 -14.90 -13.66 4.89
CA TRP A 252 -14.95 -13.14 6.25
C TRP A 252 -15.37 -11.65 6.26
N PRO A 253 -16.62 -11.33 5.87
CA PRO A 253 -17.07 -9.94 5.70
C PRO A 253 -17.02 -9.10 6.99
N VAL A 254 -17.21 -9.72 8.15
CA VAL A 254 -17.13 -9.01 9.45
C VAL A 254 -15.68 -8.63 9.77
N PHE A 255 -14.76 -9.58 9.65
CA PHE A 255 -13.32 -9.34 9.76
C PHE A 255 -12.84 -8.26 8.77
N GLN A 256 -13.23 -8.37 7.50
CA GLN A 256 -12.89 -7.38 6.47
C GLN A 256 -13.34 -5.97 6.87
N ARG A 257 -14.57 -5.84 7.37
CA ARG A 257 -15.09 -4.56 7.83
C ARG A 257 -14.30 -4.01 9.01
N LEU A 258 -14.01 -4.85 10.02
CA LEU A 258 -13.22 -4.43 11.19
C LEU A 258 -11.82 -3.97 10.79
N MET A 259 -11.16 -4.70 9.89
CA MET A 259 -9.85 -4.35 9.37
C MET A 259 -9.89 -2.97 8.67
N ILE A 260 -10.82 -2.77 7.73
CA ILE A 260 -10.99 -1.50 6.99
C ILE A 260 -11.35 -0.34 7.93
N ASP A 261 -12.25 -0.55 8.90
CA ASP A 261 -12.72 0.49 9.82
C ASP A 261 -11.62 0.91 10.81
N SER A 262 -10.65 0.04 11.07
CA SER A 262 -9.56 0.31 12.01
C SER A 262 -8.38 1.09 11.42
N ILE A 263 -8.31 1.21 10.08
CA ILE A 263 -7.20 1.82 9.35
C ILE A 263 -7.74 3.00 8.53
N PRO A 264 -7.23 4.23 8.76
CA PRO A 264 -7.63 5.40 7.98
C PRO A 264 -7.44 5.20 6.49
N LEU A 265 -8.35 5.72 5.67
CA LEU A 265 -8.37 5.57 4.22
C LEU A 265 -7.00 5.86 3.56
N TYR A 266 -6.32 6.91 4.01
CA TYR A 266 -5.03 7.36 3.45
C TYR A 266 -3.84 6.43 3.77
N LEU A 267 -4.01 5.44 4.66
CA LEU A 267 -2.99 4.46 5.02
C LEU A 267 -3.25 3.08 4.41
N ARG A 268 -4.45 2.75 3.97
CA ARG A 268 -4.85 1.35 3.65
C ARG A 268 -3.96 0.69 2.59
N ASP A 269 -3.49 1.47 1.62
CA ASP A 269 -2.58 1.01 0.57
C ASP A 269 -1.12 0.87 1.00
N PHE A 270 -0.76 1.38 2.16
CA PHE A 270 0.60 1.26 2.71
C PHE A 270 0.62 0.39 3.95
N TYR A 271 -0.50 0.24 4.64
CA TYR A 271 -0.60 -0.48 5.89
C TYR A 271 -0.50 -1.96 5.60
N SER A 272 0.64 -2.56 5.94
CA SER A 272 0.92 -3.96 5.69
C SER A 272 0.16 -4.89 6.64
N THR A 273 -0.04 -6.14 6.23
CA THR A 273 -0.52 -7.21 7.12
C THR A 273 0.47 -7.47 8.27
N GLY A 274 1.78 -7.27 8.05
CA GLY A 274 2.80 -7.30 9.10
C GLY A 274 2.56 -6.25 10.19
N ARG A 275 2.21 -5.02 9.80
CA ARG A 275 1.79 -3.98 10.75
C ARG A 275 0.45 -4.28 11.40
N LEU A 276 -0.46 -4.95 10.72
CA LEU A 276 -1.72 -5.42 11.32
C LEU A 276 -1.46 -6.44 12.44
N VAL A 277 -0.56 -7.39 12.21
CA VAL A 277 -0.13 -8.39 13.21
C VAL A 277 0.50 -7.72 14.44
N SER A 278 1.34 -6.70 14.25
CA SER A 278 2.07 -6.07 15.36
C SER A 278 1.26 -5.02 16.12
N GLU A 279 0.52 -4.14 15.43
CA GLU A 279 -0.17 -3.00 16.05
C GLU A 279 -1.64 -3.27 16.39
N LYS A 280 -2.30 -4.20 15.67
CA LYS A 280 -3.73 -4.48 15.82
C LYS A 280 -4.04 -5.99 15.82
N PRO A 281 -3.32 -6.82 16.60
CA PRO A 281 -3.51 -8.27 16.60
C PRO A 281 -4.93 -8.69 16.97
N ASP A 282 -5.63 -7.92 17.79
CA ASP A 282 -7.00 -8.20 18.21
C ASP A 282 -7.98 -8.37 17.03
N ILE A 283 -7.76 -7.64 15.93
CA ILE A 283 -8.59 -7.75 14.72
C ILE A 283 -8.39 -9.13 14.06
N LEU A 284 -7.16 -9.65 14.07
CA LEU A 284 -6.90 -11.02 13.59
C LEU A 284 -7.50 -12.05 14.54
N LEU A 285 -7.49 -11.79 15.85
CA LEU A 285 -8.07 -12.71 16.83
C LEU A 285 -9.60 -12.78 16.74
N THR A 286 -10.31 -11.74 16.27
CA THR A 286 -11.77 -11.85 16.02
C THR A 286 -12.08 -12.87 14.93
N LEU A 287 -11.24 -12.97 13.90
CA LEU A 287 -11.41 -13.95 12.83
C LEU A 287 -11.39 -15.39 13.36
N LYS A 288 -10.48 -15.67 14.30
CA LYS A 288 -10.40 -16.96 15.00
C LYS A 288 -11.68 -17.25 15.79
N GLN A 289 -12.22 -16.25 16.51
CA GLN A 289 -13.41 -16.39 17.35
C GLN A 289 -14.69 -16.59 16.55
N GLU A 290 -14.86 -15.89 15.43
CA GLU A 290 -16.10 -15.91 14.63
C GLU A 290 -16.20 -17.13 13.72
N HIS A 291 -15.08 -17.61 13.19
CA HIS A 291 -15.07 -18.58 12.10
C HIS A 291 -14.39 -19.91 12.43
N SER A 292 -13.97 -20.11 13.69
CA SER A 292 -13.16 -21.27 14.10
C SER A 292 -12.00 -21.47 13.13
N CYS A 293 -11.20 -20.41 12.95
CA CYS A 293 -10.01 -20.45 12.11
C CYS A 293 -8.76 -20.64 12.97
N GLU A 294 -7.84 -21.48 12.51
CA GLU A 294 -6.47 -21.45 12.99
C GLU A 294 -5.71 -20.34 12.28
N ILE A 295 -5.04 -19.49 13.06
CA ILE A 295 -4.22 -18.41 12.54
C ILE A 295 -2.81 -18.65 13.02
N ASP A 296 -1.94 -18.92 12.06
CA ASP A 296 -0.54 -19.23 12.24
C ASP A 296 0.32 -18.13 11.65
N LEU A 297 1.39 -17.78 12.35
CA LEU A 297 2.47 -16.98 11.81
C LEU A 297 3.60 -17.92 11.38
N ILE A 298 3.91 -17.88 10.10
CA ILE A 298 5.02 -18.62 9.51
C ILE A 298 6.24 -17.71 9.52
N SER A 299 7.29 -18.18 10.19
CA SER A 299 8.58 -17.50 10.29
C SER A 299 9.71 -18.39 9.80
N ILE A 300 10.85 -17.79 9.45
CA ILE A 300 12.10 -18.51 9.18
C ILE A 300 13.08 -18.21 10.31
N GLY A 301 13.57 -19.27 10.97
CA GLY A 301 14.64 -19.15 11.97
C GLY A 301 15.99 -18.83 11.32
N GLN A 302 16.96 -18.34 12.12
CA GLN A 302 18.34 -18.11 11.66
C GLN A 302 19.01 -19.35 11.03
N ASP A 303 18.59 -20.55 11.39
CA ASP A 303 19.07 -21.82 10.82
C ASP A 303 18.39 -22.18 9.48
N GLY A 304 17.56 -21.28 8.94
CA GLY A 304 16.80 -21.47 7.72
C GLY A 304 15.58 -22.37 7.87
N LYS A 305 15.27 -22.87 9.07
CA LYS A 305 14.08 -23.71 9.27
C LYS A 305 12.83 -22.87 9.30
N ILE A 306 11.80 -23.38 8.62
CA ILE A 306 10.45 -22.85 8.70
C ILE A 306 9.87 -23.21 10.07
N LEU A 307 9.40 -22.20 10.78
CA LEU A 307 8.70 -22.31 12.05
C LEU A 307 7.24 -21.92 11.80
N ASN A 308 6.34 -22.73 12.34
CA ASN A 308 4.92 -22.42 12.37
C ASN A 308 4.53 -22.22 13.84
N ASN A 309 4.17 -21.00 14.19
CA ASN A 309 3.67 -20.66 15.52
C ASN A 309 2.22 -20.17 15.40
N CYS A 310 1.33 -20.68 16.25
CA CYS A 310 0.02 -20.07 16.41
C CYS A 310 0.18 -18.59 16.83
N LEU A 311 -0.61 -17.70 16.23
CA LEU A 311 -0.50 -16.24 16.39
C LEU A 311 -0.46 -15.80 17.86
N GLU A 312 -1.31 -16.36 18.73
CA GLU A 312 -1.33 -15.99 20.15
C GLU A 312 -0.03 -16.36 20.86
N THR A 313 0.53 -17.53 20.52
CA THR A 313 1.82 -17.97 21.08
C THR A 313 2.95 -17.06 20.62
N TRP A 314 2.89 -16.58 19.38
CA TRP A 314 3.86 -15.63 18.86
C TRP A 314 3.77 -14.27 19.56
N LEU A 315 2.56 -13.73 19.73
CA LEU A 315 2.32 -12.46 20.43
C LEU A 315 2.81 -12.49 21.88
N LEU A 316 2.63 -13.61 22.58
CA LEU A 316 3.15 -13.81 23.94
C LEU A 316 4.69 -13.84 23.97
N LYS A 317 5.34 -14.43 22.96
CA LYS A 317 6.80 -14.50 22.85
C LYS A 317 7.44 -13.16 22.47
N ALA A 318 6.77 -12.35 21.65
CA ALA A 318 7.27 -11.06 21.19
C ALA A 318 7.57 -10.07 22.35
N GLY A 319 6.89 -10.23 23.48
CA GLY A 319 7.12 -9.46 24.72
C GLY A 319 8.09 -10.10 25.72
N GLY A 320 8.64 -11.28 25.44
CA GLY A 320 9.54 -12.02 26.34
C GLY A 320 11.03 -11.68 26.18
N PRO A 321 11.87 -12.03 27.17
CA PRO A 321 13.32 -11.83 27.11
C PRO A 321 14.03 -12.72 26.07
N ASP A 322 13.40 -13.83 25.67
CA ASP A 322 13.88 -14.73 24.61
C ASP A 322 13.36 -14.29 23.23
N LYS A 323 13.68 -13.07 22.80
CA LYS A 323 13.45 -12.65 21.40
C LYS A 323 14.36 -13.49 20.50
N ARG A 324 13.86 -14.65 20.07
CA ARG A 324 14.49 -15.38 18.97
C ARG A 324 14.44 -14.50 17.73
N VAL A 325 15.57 -14.43 17.05
CA VAL A 325 15.70 -13.76 15.75
C VAL A 325 15.06 -14.67 14.70
N GLU A 326 13.73 -14.69 14.65
CA GLU A 326 12.98 -15.31 13.55
C GLU A 326 12.48 -14.19 12.63
N ILE A 327 12.46 -14.45 11.32
CA ILE A 327 11.90 -13.54 10.32
C ILE A 327 10.43 -13.93 10.15
N PRO A 328 9.46 -13.14 10.61
CA PRO A 328 8.06 -13.37 10.27
C PRO A 328 7.85 -13.10 8.77
N ILE A 329 7.17 -14.00 8.06
CA ILE A 329 7.01 -13.87 6.60
C ILE A 329 5.56 -13.97 6.14
N TYR A 330 4.79 -14.91 6.71
CA TYR A 330 3.40 -15.13 6.28
C TYR A 330 2.46 -15.25 7.46
N LEU A 331 1.25 -14.74 7.27
CA LEU A 331 0.07 -15.12 8.02
C LEU A 331 -0.65 -16.25 7.26
N GLN A 332 -0.81 -17.40 7.90
CA GLN A 332 -1.57 -18.53 7.37
C GLN A 332 -2.87 -18.67 8.16
N ILE A 333 -4.00 -18.66 7.45
CA ILE A 333 -5.34 -18.80 8.03
C ILE A 333 -5.96 -20.07 7.48
N ARG A 334 -6.30 -21.01 8.36
CA ARG A 334 -6.91 -22.29 8.01
C ARG A 334 -8.27 -22.41 8.67
N LYS A 335 -9.23 -22.99 7.98
CA LYS A 335 -10.50 -23.40 8.60
C LYS A 335 -10.24 -24.64 9.47
N SER A 336 -10.61 -24.59 10.76
CA SER A 336 -10.53 -25.75 11.67
C SER A 336 -11.49 -26.87 11.30
#